data_AF-A0A6I1JGN1-F1
#
_entry.id   AF-A0A6I1JGN1-F1
#
_cell.length_a   1.000
_cell.length_b   1.000
_cell.length_c   1.000
_cell.angle_alpha   90.00
_cell.angle_beta   90.00
_cell.angle_gamma   90.00
#
_symmetry.space_group_name_H-M   'P 1'
#
loop_
_entity.id
_entity.type
_entity.pdbx_description
1 polymer ?
#
loop_
_entity_poly.entity_id
_entity_poly.type
_entity_poly.pdbx_seq_one_letter_code
_entity_poly.pdbx_strand_id
1 'polypeptide(L)'
;MTLSVVTPPSAVITPANIAGSHASNDASVTAMIAAVTAELDAPYGWLGRAIGRQTLRMTMPDWGEGRIRLRCPPIVSITSVTYMDPDGATQTLAADKYRLADGWLVPAIGQSWPTAAASQPDAVNITYLAGFDPVPDGIKHALILMTQSLKKAAADSGSSAGVVVFEDVEGVGQTRYEASKDARAYLAAHGQPVKLRPGATTTGEVACTAFVRGFKPTELIGGLTQQHSLVVMSPTDAGTFASGNASPLDARIPKAGNFVVVNGKPRKVTAGVGIYMGSTLVRIEATVDG
;
A
#
# COMPACT_ATOMS: atom_id res chain seq x y z
N MET A 1 -9.08 -3.46 32.38
CA MET A 1 -10.23 -3.24 31.46
C MET A 1 -9.83 -3.76 30.09
N THR A 2 -10.55 -4.75 29.57
CA THR A 2 -10.32 -5.33 28.24
C THR A 2 -11.57 -5.16 27.38
N LEU A 3 -11.39 -5.10 26.08
CA LEU A 3 -12.47 -4.93 25.11
C LEU A 3 -12.38 -6.07 24.09
N SER A 4 -13.48 -6.79 23.90
CA SER A 4 -13.58 -7.88 22.93
C SER A 4 -14.79 -7.68 22.01
N VAL A 5 -14.65 -8.14 20.78
CA VAL A 5 -15.74 -8.14 19.79
C VAL A 5 -16.54 -9.42 19.98
N VAL A 6 -17.84 -9.28 20.25
CA VAL A 6 -18.78 -10.42 20.34
C VAL A 6 -19.36 -10.71 18.96
N THR A 7 -19.73 -9.67 18.23
CA THR A 7 -20.25 -9.76 16.86
C THR A 7 -19.51 -8.76 15.99
N PRO A 8 -18.85 -9.21 14.90
CA PRO A 8 -18.08 -8.33 14.04
C PRO A 8 -18.96 -7.27 13.35
N PRO A 9 -18.36 -6.18 12.86
CA PRO A 9 -19.10 -5.12 12.19
C PRO A 9 -19.79 -5.62 10.93
N SER A 10 -21.04 -5.20 10.75
CA SER A 10 -21.75 -5.39 9.49
C SER A 10 -21.05 -4.62 8.36
N ALA A 11 -21.00 -5.22 7.17
CA ALA A 11 -20.36 -4.61 6.01
C ALA A 11 -21.02 -3.27 5.66
N VAL A 12 -20.25 -2.18 5.72
CA VAL A 12 -20.71 -0.81 5.42
C VAL A 12 -20.75 -0.55 3.92
N ILE A 13 -19.83 -1.18 3.18
CA ILE A 13 -19.73 -1.11 1.73
C ILE A 13 -19.66 -2.52 1.16
N THR A 14 -20.05 -2.66 -0.10
CA THR A 14 -20.01 -3.91 -0.86
C THR A 14 -19.09 -3.76 -2.06
N PRO A 15 -18.70 -4.85 -2.74
CA PRO A 15 -17.90 -4.77 -3.96
C PRO A 15 -18.53 -3.84 -5.03
N ALA A 16 -19.86 -3.73 -5.07
CA ALA A 16 -20.54 -2.81 -5.99
C ALA A 16 -20.20 -1.32 -5.77
N ASN A 17 -19.69 -0.94 -4.60
CA ASN A 17 -19.24 0.43 -4.32
C ASN A 17 -17.81 0.70 -4.81
N ILE A 18 -17.08 -0.34 -5.23
CA ILE A 18 -15.70 -0.24 -5.68
C ILE A 18 -15.69 -0.15 -7.20
N ALA A 19 -14.85 0.72 -7.75
CA ALA A 19 -14.73 0.87 -9.20
C ALA A 19 -13.85 -0.24 -9.83
N GLY A 20 -14.09 -0.51 -11.10
CA GLY A 20 -13.26 -1.38 -11.95
C GLY A 20 -13.89 -2.74 -12.26
N SER A 21 -13.19 -3.56 -13.06
CA SER A 21 -13.67 -4.87 -13.50
C SER A 21 -13.56 -5.91 -12.39
N HIS A 22 -14.69 -6.29 -11.80
CA HIS A 22 -14.85 -7.40 -10.85
C HIS A 22 -16.34 -7.74 -10.74
N ALA A 23 -16.65 -8.96 -10.29
CA ALA A 23 -18.03 -9.35 -10.04
C ALA A 23 -18.58 -8.64 -8.78
N SER A 24 -19.90 -8.46 -8.70
CA SER A 24 -20.56 -7.86 -7.53
C SER A 24 -20.38 -8.70 -6.24
N ASN A 25 -20.03 -9.98 -6.38
CA ASN A 25 -19.75 -10.93 -5.31
C ASN A 25 -18.27 -11.36 -5.30
N ASP A 26 -17.37 -10.55 -5.85
CA ASP A 26 -15.94 -10.90 -5.89
C ASP A 26 -15.39 -11.10 -4.47
N ALA A 27 -14.92 -12.32 -4.20
CA ALA A 27 -14.41 -12.72 -2.90
C ALA A 27 -13.12 -11.97 -2.52
N SER A 28 -12.28 -11.61 -3.51
CA SER A 28 -11.04 -10.88 -3.27
C SER A 28 -11.32 -9.43 -2.84
N VAL A 29 -12.25 -8.77 -3.51
CA VAL A 29 -12.68 -7.40 -3.15
C VAL A 29 -13.41 -7.40 -1.81
N THR A 30 -14.22 -8.42 -1.54
CA THR A 30 -14.87 -8.60 -0.24
C THR A 30 -13.84 -8.76 0.89
N ALA A 31 -12.78 -9.54 0.67
CA ALA A 31 -11.68 -9.68 1.63
C ALA A 31 -10.89 -8.38 1.82
N MET A 32 -10.64 -7.62 0.75
CA MET A 32 -9.99 -6.30 0.84
C MET A 32 -10.84 -5.30 1.65
N ILE A 33 -12.16 -5.26 1.40
CA ILE A 33 -13.09 -4.44 2.19
C ILE A 33 -13.03 -4.83 3.66
N ALA A 34 -13.04 -6.13 3.97
CA ALA A 34 -12.95 -6.62 5.34
C ALA A 34 -11.61 -6.23 6.01
N ALA A 35 -10.50 -6.31 5.29
CA ALA A 35 -9.18 -5.93 5.79
C ALA A 35 -9.10 -4.42 6.11
N VAL A 36 -9.51 -3.56 5.18
CA VAL A 36 -9.54 -2.10 5.39
C VAL A 36 -10.51 -1.73 6.51
N THR A 37 -11.66 -2.41 6.58
CA THR A 37 -12.62 -2.20 7.68
C THR A 37 -11.98 -2.57 9.00
N ALA A 38 -11.27 -3.69 9.11
CA ALA A 38 -10.60 -4.10 10.35
C ALA A 38 -9.46 -3.14 10.77
N GLU A 39 -8.81 -2.49 9.82
CA GLU A 39 -7.76 -1.49 10.08
C GLU A 39 -8.31 -0.18 10.65
N LEU A 40 -9.50 0.23 10.20
CA LEU A 40 -10.12 1.48 10.64
C LEU A 40 -11.06 1.29 11.84
N ASP A 41 -11.77 0.17 11.89
CA ASP A 41 -12.85 -0.09 12.83
C ASP A 41 -12.32 -0.56 14.20
N ALA A 42 -13.09 -0.25 15.23
CA ALA A 42 -12.86 -0.71 16.59
C ALA A 42 -12.82 -2.25 16.69
N PRO A 43 -12.11 -2.82 17.69
CA PRO A 43 -11.53 -2.17 18.87
C PRO A 43 -10.06 -1.77 18.74
N TYR A 44 -9.38 -2.17 17.66
CA TYR A 44 -7.95 -1.95 17.46
C TYR A 44 -7.63 -0.97 16.32
N GLY A 45 -8.64 -0.54 15.55
CA GLY A 45 -8.46 0.33 14.42
C GLY A 45 -8.12 1.77 14.79
N TRP A 46 -7.58 2.49 13.81
CA TRP A 46 -6.99 3.82 13.98
C TRP A 46 -7.97 4.88 14.48
N LEU A 47 -9.24 4.76 14.14
CA LEU A 47 -10.25 5.77 14.51
C LEU A 47 -10.69 5.67 15.97
N GLY A 48 -10.45 4.52 16.63
CA GLY A 48 -10.94 4.25 17.98
C GLY A 48 -12.47 4.34 18.10
N ARG A 49 -13.19 4.17 16.99
CA ARG A 49 -14.65 4.30 16.84
C ARG A 49 -15.21 3.07 16.15
N ALA A 50 -16.43 2.69 16.52
CA ALA A 50 -17.16 1.65 15.80
C ALA A 50 -17.76 2.25 14.53
N ILE A 51 -17.30 1.82 13.36
CA ILE A 51 -17.79 2.26 12.05
C ILE A 51 -19.06 1.50 11.70
N GLY A 52 -18.92 0.18 11.52
CA GLY A 52 -20.06 -0.72 11.32
C GLY A 52 -20.76 -1.01 12.64
N ARG A 53 -22.04 -1.41 12.56
CA ARG A 53 -22.75 -1.94 13.73
C ARG A 53 -22.09 -3.24 14.19
N GLN A 54 -21.56 -3.23 15.40
CA GLN A 54 -20.93 -4.36 16.07
C GLN A 54 -21.30 -4.43 17.55
N THR A 55 -21.32 -5.65 18.08
CA THR A 55 -21.55 -5.90 19.50
C THR A 55 -20.21 -6.05 20.19
N LEU A 56 -19.92 -5.14 21.13
CA LEU A 56 -18.70 -5.12 21.91
C LEU A 56 -18.97 -5.56 23.34
N ARG A 57 -18.01 -6.25 23.93
CA ARG A 57 -17.98 -6.60 25.35
C ARG A 57 -16.80 -5.93 26.01
N MET A 58 -17.08 -5.11 27.02
CA MET A 58 -16.06 -4.52 27.88
C MET A 58 -16.05 -5.23 29.22
N THR A 59 -14.88 -5.72 29.60
CA THR A 59 -14.65 -6.50 30.82
C THR A 59 -13.75 -5.71 31.76
N MET A 60 -14.12 -5.63 33.03
CA MET A 60 -13.47 -4.79 34.03
C MET A 60 -13.42 -5.49 35.40
N PRO A 61 -12.44 -5.14 36.25
CA PRO A 61 -12.30 -5.78 37.56
C PRO A 61 -13.24 -5.25 38.65
N ASP A 62 -13.83 -4.09 38.45
CA ASP A 62 -14.78 -3.44 39.37
C ASP A 62 -15.60 -2.37 38.63
N TRP A 63 -16.46 -1.65 39.35
CA TRP A 63 -17.28 -0.54 38.84
C TRP A 63 -16.53 0.79 38.72
N GLY A 64 -15.27 0.87 39.16
CA GLY A 64 -14.46 2.09 39.17
C GLY A 64 -15.07 3.26 39.95
N GLU A 65 -14.82 4.48 39.46
CA GLU A 65 -15.23 5.76 40.07
C GLU A 65 -16.73 6.11 39.88
N GLY A 66 -17.60 5.12 39.69
CA GLY A 66 -19.06 5.31 39.62
C GLY A 66 -19.63 5.71 38.26
N ARG A 67 -18.85 6.27 37.32
CA ARG A 67 -19.26 6.41 35.90
C ARG A 67 -18.30 5.65 35.01
N ILE A 68 -18.84 4.87 34.07
CA ILE A 68 -18.05 3.96 33.24
C ILE A 68 -18.06 4.48 31.80
N ARG A 69 -16.89 4.84 31.28
CA ARG A 69 -16.73 5.28 29.89
C ARG A 69 -16.80 4.07 28.96
N LEU A 70 -17.83 4.00 28.12
CA LEU A 70 -17.88 3.00 27.06
C LEU A 70 -16.91 3.39 25.96
N ARG A 71 -16.14 2.41 25.47
CA ARG A 71 -15.17 2.61 24.38
C ARG A 71 -15.87 2.50 23.03
N CYS A 72 -15.21 3.01 21.99
CA CYS A 72 -15.64 2.88 20.61
C CYS A 72 -16.99 3.56 20.30
N PRO A 73 -17.16 4.86 20.58
CA PRO A 73 -18.37 5.58 20.19
C PRO A 73 -18.53 5.62 18.65
N PRO A 74 -19.75 5.76 18.11
CA PRO A 74 -21.01 6.00 18.82
C PRO A 74 -21.62 4.73 19.43
N ILE A 75 -22.18 4.88 20.65
CA ILE A 75 -22.88 3.80 21.35
C ILE A 75 -24.36 3.89 21.01
N VAL A 76 -24.92 2.81 20.49
CA VAL A 76 -26.34 2.73 20.09
C VAL A 76 -27.20 2.35 21.28
N SER A 77 -26.86 1.25 21.96
CA SER A 77 -27.61 0.74 23.10
C SER A 77 -26.77 -0.21 23.95
N ILE A 78 -27.17 -0.40 25.20
CA ILE A 78 -26.58 -1.41 26.09
C ILE A 78 -27.43 -2.68 25.96
N THR A 79 -26.79 -3.81 25.68
CA THR A 79 -27.45 -5.10 25.52
C THR A 79 -27.62 -5.80 26.86
N SER A 80 -26.55 -5.85 27.66
CA SER A 80 -26.57 -6.47 28.98
C SER A 80 -25.42 -5.97 29.85
N VAL A 81 -25.69 -5.83 31.15
CA VAL A 81 -24.67 -5.58 32.16
C VAL A 81 -24.71 -6.76 33.13
N THR A 82 -23.62 -7.50 33.24
CA THR A 82 -23.46 -8.59 34.21
C THR A 82 -22.30 -8.30 35.13
N TYR A 83 -22.40 -8.78 36.36
CA TYR A 83 -21.35 -8.65 37.35
C TYR A 83 -21.27 -9.90 38.21
N MET A 84 -20.10 -10.17 38.77
CA MET A 84 -19.90 -11.21 39.76
C MET A 84 -20.12 -10.62 41.15
N ASP A 85 -21.00 -11.21 41.94
CA ASP A 85 -21.23 -10.82 43.33
C ASP A 85 -20.09 -11.31 44.24
N PRO A 86 -19.99 -10.83 45.50
CA PRO A 86 -18.94 -11.26 46.44
C PRO A 86 -18.91 -12.76 46.74
N ASP A 87 -20.02 -13.47 46.48
CA ASP A 87 -20.14 -14.91 46.66
C ASP A 87 -19.62 -15.69 45.43
N GLY A 88 -19.18 -14.98 44.38
CA GLY A 88 -18.62 -15.55 43.16
C GLY A 88 -19.67 -15.94 42.11
N ALA A 89 -20.94 -15.59 42.31
CA ALA A 89 -22.01 -15.87 41.35
C ALA A 89 -22.19 -14.70 40.36
N THR A 90 -22.42 -15.04 39.08
CA THR A 90 -22.68 -14.02 38.05
C THR A 90 -24.15 -13.60 38.09
N GLN A 91 -24.39 -12.32 38.35
CA GLN A 91 -25.69 -11.67 38.35
C GLN A 91 -25.87 -10.81 37.10
N THR A 92 -27.11 -10.69 36.63
CA THR A 92 -27.47 -9.74 35.57
C THR A 92 -28.11 -8.51 36.20
N LEU A 93 -27.55 -7.33 35.92
CA LEU A 93 -28.11 -6.07 36.40
C LEU A 93 -29.30 -5.67 35.52
N ALA A 94 -30.44 -5.40 36.14
CA ALA A 94 -31.66 -4.99 35.45
C ALA A 94 -31.50 -3.62 34.76
N ALA A 95 -32.16 -3.45 33.61
CA ALA A 95 -32.00 -2.28 32.74
C ALA A 95 -32.51 -0.96 33.36
N ASP A 96 -33.40 -1.03 34.35
CA ASP A 96 -33.90 0.10 35.13
C ASP A 96 -32.90 0.62 36.16
N LYS A 97 -31.81 -0.12 36.44
CA LYS A 97 -30.78 0.24 37.41
C LYS A 97 -29.64 1.08 36.83
N TYR A 98 -29.56 1.18 35.51
CA TYR A 98 -28.53 1.96 34.81
C TYR A 98 -29.11 2.77 33.67
N ARG A 99 -28.36 3.76 33.19
CA ARG A 99 -28.70 4.53 31.99
C ARG A 99 -27.45 4.87 31.18
N LEU A 100 -27.66 5.07 29.88
CA LEU A 100 -26.64 5.57 28.97
C LEU A 100 -26.76 7.11 28.88
N ALA A 101 -25.67 7.82 29.16
CA ALA A 101 -25.60 9.28 29.04
C ALA A 101 -24.30 9.66 28.30
N ASP A 102 -24.41 10.20 27.09
CA ASP A 102 -23.26 10.66 26.27
C ASP A 102 -22.09 9.65 26.14
N GLY A 103 -22.43 8.36 26.00
CA GLY A 103 -21.46 7.26 25.93
C GLY A 103 -20.85 6.88 27.29
N TRP A 104 -21.46 7.30 28.38
CA TRP A 104 -21.17 6.85 29.73
C TRP A 104 -22.29 5.96 30.24
N LEU A 105 -21.90 4.82 30.81
CA LEU A 105 -22.78 4.00 31.62
C LEU A 105 -22.77 4.58 33.04
N VAL A 106 -23.93 4.99 33.53
CA VAL A 106 -24.11 5.55 34.88
C VAL A 106 -25.27 4.88 35.59
N PRO A 107 -25.30 4.86 36.94
CA PRO A 107 -26.47 4.40 37.67
C PRO A 107 -27.71 5.21 37.31
N ALA A 108 -28.87 4.57 37.38
CA ALA A 108 -30.14 5.29 37.31
C ALA A 108 -30.25 6.29 38.47
N ILE A 109 -31.11 7.30 38.31
CA ILE A 109 -31.27 8.36 39.31
C ILE A 109 -31.71 7.73 40.65
N GLY A 110 -30.96 7.99 41.72
CA GLY A 110 -31.22 7.42 43.04
C GLY A 110 -30.78 5.97 43.23
N GLN A 111 -30.08 5.37 42.26
CA GLN A 111 -29.46 4.04 42.38
C GLN A 111 -27.94 4.17 42.52
N SER A 112 -27.32 3.15 43.12
CA SER A 112 -25.86 2.96 43.17
C SER A 112 -25.47 1.65 42.50
N TRP A 113 -24.21 1.50 42.10
CA TRP A 113 -23.72 0.22 41.62
C TRP A 113 -23.81 -0.84 42.72
N PRO A 114 -24.22 -2.08 42.38
CA PRO A 114 -24.18 -3.18 43.34
C PRO A 114 -22.74 -3.54 43.67
N THR A 115 -22.50 -4.16 44.82
CA THR A 115 -21.16 -4.65 45.17
C THR A 115 -20.77 -5.80 44.22
N ALA A 116 -19.65 -5.66 43.53
CA ALA A 116 -19.05 -6.73 42.74
C ALA A 116 -17.88 -7.38 43.50
N ALA A 117 -17.51 -8.61 43.12
CA ALA A 117 -16.31 -9.29 43.58
C ALA A 117 -15.05 -8.52 43.15
N ALA A 118 -14.59 -7.64 44.03
CA ALA A 118 -13.40 -6.83 43.80
C ALA A 118 -12.16 -7.72 43.56
N SER A 119 -11.25 -7.26 42.71
CA SER A 119 -9.96 -7.89 42.37
C SER A 119 -10.01 -9.06 41.38
N GLN A 120 -11.17 -9.43 40.85
CA GLN A 120 -11.28 -10.41 39.77
C GLN A 120 -11.31 -9.69 38.42
N PRO A 121 -10.46 -10.03 37.43
CA PRO A 121 -10.29 -9.24 36.21
C PRO A 121 -11.55 -9.13 35.35
N ASP A 122 -12.50 -10.05 35.52
CA ASP A 122 -13.76 -10.19 34.79
C ASP A 122 -15.02 -9.97 35.64
N ALA A 123 -14.87 -9.32 36.80
CA ALA A 123 -15.97 -9.08 37.73
C ALA A 123 -17.14 -8.28 37.15
N VAL A 124 -16.91 -7.41 36.16
CA VAL A 124 -17.96 -6.62 35.50
C VAL A 124 -17.84 -6.78 33.98
N ASN A 125 -18.93 -7.20 33.34
CA ASN A 125 -19.02 -7.38 31.90
C ASN A 125 -20.18 -6.56 31.32
N ILE A 126 -19.86 -5.66 30.40
CA ILE A 126 -20.82 -4.76 29.76
C ILE A 126 -20.83 -5.10 28.28
N THR A 127 -21.95 -5.64 27.80
CA THR A 127 -22.17 -5.90 26.37
C THR A 127 -23.06 -4.80 25.80
N TYR A 128 -22.62 -4.16 24.72
CA TYR A 128 -23.30 -3.02 24.10
C TYR A 128 -23.15 -3.03 22.58
N LEU A 129 -24.12 -2.44 21.91
CA LEU A 129 -24.11 -2.20 20.47
C LEU A 129 -23.46 -0.85 20.20
N ALA A 130 -22.41 -0.86 19.38
CA ALA A 130 -21.72 0.33 18.92
C ALA A 130 -21.65 0.34 17.39
N GLY A 131 -21.63 1.52 16.80
CA GLY A 131 -21.59 1.69 15.34
C GLY A 131 -22.44 2.87 14.88
N PHE A 132 -22.09 3.45 13.74
CA PHE A 132 -22.89 4.53 13.17
C PHE A 132 -24.17 4.02 12.52
N ASP A 133 -25.26 4.76 12.70
CA ASP A 133 -26.53 4.54 12.03
C ASP A 133 -27.27 5.87 11.81
N PRO A 134 -27.26 6.46 10.59
CA PRO A 134 -26.55 5.99 9.40
C PRO A 134 -25.04 6.27 9.45
N VAL A 135 -24.25 5.47 8.72
CA VAL A 135 -22.80 5.71 8.59
C VAL A 135 -22.54 6.99 7.79
N PRO A 136 -21.72 7.94 8.30
CA PRO A 136 -21.36 9.16 7.59
C PRO A 136 -20.72 8.88 6.23
N ASP A 137 -21.12 9.63 5.22
CA ASP A 137 -20.63 9.41 3.85
C ASP A 137 -19.13 9.62 3.70
N GLY A 138 -18.53 10.53 4.48
CA GLY A 138 -17.08 10.71 4.49
C GLY A 138 -16.32 9.43 4.86
N ILE A 139 -16.84 8.64 5.80
CA ILE A 139 -16.23 7.36 6.20
C ILE A 139 -16.41 6.32 5.09
N LYS A 140 -17.57 6.29 4.42
CA LYS A 140 -17.79 5.42 3.26
C LYS A 140 -16.80 5.72 2.14
N HIS A 141 -16.57 6.99 1.82
CA HIS A 141 -15.61 7.40 0.80
C HIS A 141 -14.18 7.02 1.18
N ALA A 142 -13.78 7.20 2.45
CA ALA A 142 -12.48 6.76 2.93
C ALA A 142 -12.27 5.25 2.76
N LEU A 143 -13.25 4.43 3.14
CA LEU A 143 -13.23 2.97 2.94
C LEU A 143 -13.08 2.60 1.45
N ILE A 144 -13.81 3.28 0.56
CA ILE A 144 -13.74 3.06 -0.89
C ILE A 144 -12.33 3.41 -1.41
N LEU A 145 -11.78 4.57 -1.06
CA LEU A 145 -10.46 5.01 -1.51
C LEU A 145 -9.34 4.10 -1.01
N MET A 146 -9.37 3.71 0.26
CA MET A 146 -8.38 2.79 0.84
C MET A 146 -8.47 1.40 0.20
N THR A 147 -9.68 0.90 -0.04
CA THR A 147 -9.89 -0.38 -0.73
C THR A 147 -9.40 -0.32 -2.18
N GLN A 148 -9.63 0.78 -2.89
CA GLN A 148 -9.10 1.00 -4.24
C GLN A 148 -7.58 1.09 -4.25
N SER A 149 -6.98 1.76 -3.27
CA SER A 149 -5.53 1.83 -3.09
C SER A 149 -4.93 0.44 -2.86
N LEU A 150 -5.53 -0.36 -1.97
CA LEU A 150 -5.11 -1.72 -1.71
C LEU A 150 -5.25 -2.62 -2.94
N LYS A 151 -6.36 -2.49 -3.68
CA LYS A 151 -6.59 -3.22 -4.95
C LYS A 151 -5.52 -2.86 -5.99
N LYS A 152 -5.17 -1.58 -6.11
CA LYS A 152 -4.10 -1.12 -7.01
C LYS A 152 -2.75 -1.70 -6.57
N ALA A 153 -2.40 -1.58 -5.30
CA ALA A 153 -1.17 -2.14 -4.74
C ALA A 153 -1.09 -3.67 -4.91
N ALA A 154 -2.20 -4.39 -4.76
CA ALA A 154 -2.26 -5.82 -5.01
C ALA A 154 -2.07 -6.19 -6.49
N ALA A 155 -2.66 -5.40 -7.41
CA ALA A 155 -2.42 -5.55 -8.84
C ALA A 155 -0.95 -5.29 -9.20
N ASP A 156 -0.34 -4.30 -8.54
CA ASP A 156 1.07 -3.96 -8.72
C ASP A 156 2.00 -5.02 -8.11
N SER A 157 1.61 -5.64 -6.97
CA SER A 157 2.37 -6.71 -6.27
C SER A 157 2.31 -8.08 -6.95
N GLY A 158 1.26 -8.35 -7.73
CA GLY A 158 1.19 -9.51 -8.63
C GLY A 158 2.07 -9.37 -9.87
N SER A 159 2.53 -8.15 -10.15
CA SER A 159 3.68 -7.89 -10.99
C SER A 159 4.91 -7.65 -10.11
N SER A 160 6.12 -7.89 -10.59
CA SER A 160 7.35 -7.58 -9.86
C SER A 160 7.63 -6.06 -9.79
N ALA A 161 6.61 -5.25 -9.44
CA ALA A 161 6.65 -3.80 -9.38
C ALA A 161 6.26 -3.32 -7.99
N GLY A 162 7.15 -3.52 -7.02
CA GLY A 162 7.02 -2.87 -5.71
C GLY A 162 7.08 -1.36 -5.87
N VAL A 163 5.96 -0.68 -5.62
CA VAL A 163 5.91 0.77 -5.49
C VAL A 163 6.03 1.09 -4.01
N VAL A 164 7.19 1.59 -3.60
CA VAL A 164 7.35 2.29 -2.33
C VAL A 164 6.87 3.72 -2.56
N VAL A 165 5.77 4.09 -1.91
CA VAL A 165 5.26 5.47 -1.91
C VAL A 165 6.07 6.27 -0.89
N PHE A 166 6.78 7.30 -1.35
CA PHE A 166 7.30 8.37 -0.50
C PHE A 166 6.44 9.62 -0.71
N GLU A 167 6.04 10.24 0.40
CA GLU A 167 5.22 11.45 0.45
C GLU A 167 6.14 12.69 0.39
N ASP A 168 5.79 13.66 -0.46
CA ASP A 168 6.51 14.91 -0.66
C ASP A 168 6.43 15.82 0.60
N VAL A 169 7.55 16.43 0.97
CA VAL A 169 7.61 17.55 1.93
C VAL A 169 8.35 18.70 1.25
N GLU A 170 7.70 19.87 1.16
CA GLU A 170 8.22 21.05 0.45
C GLU A 170 9.64 21.45 0.93
N GLY A 171 10.60 21.54 -0.02
CA GLY A 171 11.87 22.24 0.19
C GLY A 171 13.17 21.52 -0.20
N VAL A 172 13.14 20.25 -0.66
CA VAL A 172 14.37 19.51 -1.04
C VAL A 172 14.23 18.91 -2.44
N GLY A 173 15.27 19.05 -3.25
CA GLY A 173 15.27 18.83 -4.71
C GLY A 173 14.70 17.50 -5.20
N GLN A 174 14.07 17.57 -6.38
CA GLN A 174 13.45 16.46 -7.07
C GLN A 174 14.45 15.36 -7.43
N THR A 175 14.20 14.12 -7.00
CA THR A 175 14.73 12.94 -7.69
C THR A 175 13.56 12.06 -8.13
N ARG A 176 13.23 12.15 -9.41
CA ARG A 176 12.15 11.43 -10.08
C ARG A 176 12.61 9.99 -10.37
N TYR A 177 11.97 9.00 -9.77
CA TYR A 177 12.12 7.59 -10.14
C TYR A 177 10.79 7.05 -10.69
N GLU A 178 10.69 6.98 -12.02
CA GLU A 178 9.55 6.34 -12.71
C GLU A 178 9.78 4.82 -12.82
N ALA A 179 8.75 4.05 -12.50
CA ALA A 179 8.76 2.60 -12.61
C ALA A 179 8.71 2.12 -14.08
N SER A 180 9.29 0.94 -14.32
CA SER A 180 9.65 0.39 -15.65
C SER A 180 8.50 0.12 -16.64
N LYS A 181 7.23 0.16 -16.20
CA LYS A 181 6.07 -0.04 -17.11
C LYS A 181 5.80 1.20 -17.97
N ASP A 182 5.95 2.40 -17.39
CA ASP A 182 5.82 3.65 -18.12
C ASP A 182 7.05 3.94 -18.98
N ALA A 183 8.24 3.48 -18.57
CA ALA A 183 9.44 3.58 -19.40
C ALA A 183 9.31 2.81 -20.73
N ARG A 184 8.62 1.66 -20.76
CA ARG A 184 8.38 0.91 -22.03
C ARG A 184 7.34 1.62 -22.91
N ALA A 185 6.26 2.13 -22.33
CA ALA A 185 5.25 2.89 -23.07
C ALA A 185 5.85 4.21 -23.62
N TYR A 186 6.70 4.87 -22.84
CA TYR A 186 7.43 6.06 -23.23
C TYR A 186 8.50 5.76 -24.30
N LEU A 187 9.25 4.65 -24.17
CA LEU A 187 10.20 4.20 -25.20
C LEU A 187 9.50 3.77 -26.49
N ALA A 188 8.29 3.21 -26.41
CA ALA A 188 7.49 2.92 -27.60
C ALA A 188 6.96 4.21 -28.27
N ALA A 189 6.67 5.26 -27.49
CA ALA A 189 6.16 6.54 -27.99
C ALA A 189 7.26 7.51 -28.47
N HIS A 190 8.45 7.47 -27.87
CA HIS A 190 9.53 8.44 -28.06
C HIS A 190 10.90 7.81 -28.36
N GLY A 191 11.01 6.49 -28.35
CA GLY A 191 12.22 5.77 -28.68
C GLY A 191 12.44 5.69 -30.19
N GLN A 192 13.70 5.65 -30.58
CA GLN A 192 14.12 5.57 -31.96
C GLN A 192 14.65 4.15 -32.25
N PRO A 193 14.36 3.58 -33.44
CA PRO A 193 14.92 2.28 -33.81
C PRO A 193 16.43 2.41 -33.98
N VAL A 194 17.18 1.60 -33.23
CA VAL A 194 18.62 1.48 -33.35
C VAL A 194 19.02 0.02 -33.52
N LYS A 195 20.25 -0.22 -33.94
CA LYS A 195 20.76 -1.59 -34.06
C LYS A 195 22.09 -1.76 -33.34
N LEU A 196 22.19 -2.76 -32.49
CA LEU A 196 23.41 -3.12 -31.80
C LEU A 196 24.22 -4.09 -32.66
N ARG A 197 25.53 -3.84 -32.78
CA ARG A 197 26.46 -4.71 -33.48
C ARG A 197 27.65 -5.06 -32.59
N PRO A 198 28.02 -6.35 -32.46
CA PRO A 198 29.21 -6.74 -31.71
C PRO A 198 30.51 -6.26 -32.37
N GLY A 199 30.51 -6.04 -33.69
CA GLY A 199 31.66 -5.57 -34.46
C GLY A 199 31.27 -4.68 -35.65
N ALA A 200 32.20 -4.46 -36.57
CA ALA A 200 32.00 -3.57 -37.71
C ALA A 200 31.06 -4.13 -38.81
N THR A 201 30.87 -5.45 -38.83
CA THR A 201 29.98 -6.14 -39.77
C THR A 201 28.55 -6.27 -39.21
N THR A 202 27.60 -6.63 -40.06
CA THR A 202 26.19 -6.89 -39.68
C THR A 202 25.99 -8.23 -38.97
N THR A 203 27.06 -9.01 -38.77
CA THR A 203 26.99 -10.33 -38.14
C THR A 203 26.63 -10.18 -36.65
N GLY A 204 25.51 -10.79 -36.23
CA GLY A 204 25.02 -10.68 -34.85
C GLY A 204 24.34 -9.34 -34.53
N GLU A 205 23.86 -8.62 -35.55
CA GLU A 205 23.10 -7.39 -35.38
C GLU A 205 21.74 -7.65 -34.69
N VAL A 206 21.44 -6.89 -33.65
CA VAL A 206 20.18 -6.95 -32.91
C VAL A 206 19.46 -5.61 -33.00
N ALA A 207 18.21 -5.61 -33.46
CA ALA A 207 17.37 -4.42 -33.47
C ALA A 207 16.85 -4.16 -32.06
N CYS A 208 17.00 -2.93 -31.57
CA CYS A 208 16.44 -2.51 -30.29
C CYS A 208 15.90 -1.09 -30.38
N THR A 209 15.03 -0.74 -29.43
CA THR A 209 14.53 0.62 -29.30
C THR A 209 15.40 1.35 -28.28
N ALA A 210 15.89 2.53 -28.65
CA ALA A 210 16.73 3.32 -27.75
C ALA A 210 16.40 4.81 -27.84
N PHE A 211 16.69 5.51 -26.75
CA PHE A 211 16.70 6.96 -26.73
C PHE A 211 18.12 7.45 -26.98
N VAL A 212 18.32 8.27 -28.01
CA VAL A 212 19.63 8.82 -28.37
C VAL A 212 19.61 10.31 -28.10
N ARG A 213 20.51 10.79 -27.24
CA ARG A 213 20.66 12.22 -26.94
C ARG A 213 22.13 12.64 -26.90
N GLY A 214 22.41 13.89 -27.22
CA GLY A 214 23.70 14.50 -26.91
C GLY A 214 23.88 14.70 -25.40
N PHE A 215 25.14 14.80 -24.97
CA PHE A 215 25.47 15.21 -23.60
C PHE A 215 25.18 16.70 -23.39
N LYS A 216 24.65 17.04 -22.21
CA LYS A 216 24.45 18.44 -21.81
C LYS A 216 25.81 19.08 -21.46
N PRO A 217 25.97 20.41 -21.55
CA PRO A 217 27.22 21.09 -21.20
C PRO A 217 27.73 20.77 -19.78
N THR A 218 26.82 20.49 -18.84
CA THR A 218 27.13 20.13 -17.44
C THR A 218 27.56 18.67 -17.27
N GLU A 219 27.39 17.83 -18.28
CA GLU A 219 27.75 16.39 -18.28
C GLU A 219 29.08 16.13 -19.01
N LEU A 220 29.72 17.16 -19.56
CA LEU A 220 30.99 17.08 -20.28
C LEU A 220 32.18 17.01 -19.29
N ILE A 221 32.33 15.86 -18.63
CA ILE A 221 33.42 15.59 -17.69
C ILE A 221 34.25 14.41 -18.21
N GLY A 222 35.57 14.40 -17.97
CA GLY A 222 36.40 13.20 -18.16
C GLY A 222 36.59 12.74 -19.61
N GLY A 223 36.79 13.66 -20.56
CA GLY A 223 37.07 13.33 -21.96
C GLY A 223 35.84 13.21 -22.86
N LEU A 224 34.64 13.37 -22.32
CA LEU A 224 33.41 13.49 -23.10
C LEU A 224 33.32 14.87 -23.78
N THR A 225 33.29 14.86 -25.10
CA THR A 225 33.03 16.04 -25.95
C THR A 225 31.57 16.11 -26.41
N GLN A 226 31.12 17.26 -26.92
CA GLN A 226 29.78 17.41 -27.54
C GLN A 226 29.57 16.50 -28.77
N GLN A 227 30.63 15.89 -29.29
CA GLN A 227 30.53 14.94 -30.40
C GLN A 227 30.00 13.59 -29.93
N HIS A 228 30.04 13.23 -28.64
CA HIS A 228 29.48 11.96 -28.20
C HIS A 228 27.97 12.04 -27.98
N SER A 229 27.31 10.91 -28.18
CA SER A 229 25.90 10.72 -27.87
C SER A 229 25.73 9.65 -26.80
N LEU A 230 24.77 9.85 -25.91
CA LEU A 230 24.30 8.86 -24.96
C LEU A 230 23.11 8.10 -25.57
N VAL A 231 23.24 6.78 -25.61
CA VAL A 231 22.20 5.85 -26.05
C VAL A 231 21.68 5.09 -24.84
N VAL A 232 20.40 5.27 -24.54
CA VAL A 232 19.72 4.59 -23.42
C VAL A 232 18.76 3.56 -23.97
N MET A 233 18.89 2.31 -23.54
CA MET A 233 18.09 1.20 -24.06
C MET A 233 17.61 0.25 -22.96
N SER A 234 16.53 -0.47 -23.28
CA SER A 234 15.99 -1.51 -22.41
C SER A 234 16.77 -2.82 -22.55
N PRO A 235 17.09 -3.51 -21.44
CA PRO A 235 17.75 -4.82 -21.45
C PRO A 235 16.92 -5.92 -22.13
N THR A 236 15.60 -5.77 -22.17
CA THR A 236 14.71 -6.74 -22.84
C THR A 236 14.84 -6.65 -24.36
N ASP A 237 14.97 -5.44 -24.90
CA ASP A 237 15.07 -5.21 -26.35
C ASP A 237 16.49 -5.49 -26.86
N ALA A 238 17.51 -5.39 -26.00
CA ALA A 238 18.86 -5.86 -26.30
C ALA A 238 18.93 -7.39 -26.50
N GLY A 239 17.91 -8.14 -26.03
CA GLY A 239 17.68 -9.53 -26.40
C GLY A 239 18.90 -10.44 -26.23
N THR A 240 19.28 -11.09 -27.34
CA THR A 240 20.43 -12.02 -27.43
C THR A 240 21.74 -11.33 -27.82
N PHE A 241 21.81 -9.99 -27.71
CA PHE A 241 23.03 -9.27 -28.03
C PHE A 241 24.21 -9.81 -27.23
N ALA A 242 25.30 -10.10 -27.94
CA ALA A 242 26.53 -10.62 -27.38
C ALA A 242 27.64 -9.58 -27.53
N SER A 243 27.81 -8.74 -26.52
CA SER A 243 28.85 -7.71 -26.47
C SER A 243 30.27 -8.29 -26.43
N GLY A 244 30.41 -9.55 -26.03
CA GLY A 244 31.68 -10.21 -25.76
C GLY A 244 32.32 -9.76 -24.44
N ASN A 245 31.52 -9.34 -23.47
CA ASN A 245 31.95 -9.11 -22.09
C ASN A 245 32.36 -10.42 -21.41
N ALA A 246 33.40 -10.36 -20.58
CA ALA A 246 33.77 -11.46 -19.70
C ALA A 246 32.88 -11.46 -18.45
N SER A 247 32.62 -12.65 -17.89
CA SER A 247 31.94 -12.79 -16.59
C SER A 247 32.67 -11.97 -15.51
N PRO A 248 31.97 -11.23 -14.63
CA PRO A 248 30.53 -11.29 -14.33
C PRO A 248 29.65 -10.27 -15.06
N LEU A 249 30.18 -9.54 -16.04
CA LEU A 249 29.42 -8.49 -16.74
C LEU A 249 28.38 -9.10 -17.70
N ASP A 250 27.19 -8.51 -17.74
CA ASP A 250 26.11 -8.98 -18.60
C ASP A 250 26.49 -8.81 -20.09
N ALA A 251 26.29 -9.87 -20.87
CA ALA A 251 26.61 -9.91 -22.30
C ALA A 251 25.76 -8.92 -23.13
N ARG A 252 24.63 -8.45 -22.60
CA ARG A 252 23.77 -7.49 -23.29
C ARG A 252 24.29 -6.06 -23.22
N ILE A 253 25.24 -5.76 -22.33
CA ILE A 253 25.80 -4.41 -22.17
C ILE A 253 26.88 -4.18 -23.24
N PRO A 254 26.72 -3.22 -24.16
CA PRO A 254 27.74 -2.91 -25.16
C PRO A 254 29.07 -2.49 -24.51
N LYS A 255 30.18 -2.97 -25.06
CA LYS A 255 31.53 -2.61 -24.63
C LYS A 255 32.24 -1.73 -25.66
N ALA A 256 33.36 -1.14 -25.25
CA ALA A 256 34.23 -0.39 -26.14
C ALA A 256 34.59 -1.21 -27.39
N GLY A 257 34.32 -0.66 -28.56
CA GLY A 257 34.56 -1.33 -29.85
C GLY A 257 33.35 -2.07 -30.45
N ASN A 258 32.23 -2.20 -29.73
CA ASN A 258 30.94 -2.52 -30.35
C ASN A 258 30.42 -1.30 -31.12
N PHE A 259 29.32 -1.46 -31.87
CA PHE A 259 28.71 -0.37 -32.62
C PHE A 259 27.21 -0.26 -32.34
N VAL A 260 26.70 0.98 -32.35
CA VAL A 260 25.27 1.28 -32.39
C VAL A 260 24.96 1.99 -33.70
N VAL A 261 24.05 1.43 -34.49
CA VAL A 261 23.58 2.04 -35.72
C VAL A 261 22.38 2.91 -35.40
N VAL A 262 22.56 4.23 -35.56
CA VAL A 262 21.49 5.23 -35.38
C VAL A 262 21.24 5.85 -36.75
N ASN A 263 20.00 5.81 -37.24
CA ASN A 263 19.63 6.29 -38.58
C ASN A 263 20.51 5.75 -39.72
N GLY A 264 20.87 4.47 -39.65
CA GLY A 264 21.69 3.80 -40.67
C GLY A 264 23.20 4.11 -40.60
N LYS A 265 23.65 5.00 -39.70
CA LYS A 265 25.07 5.30 -39.49
C LYS A 265 25.63 4.50 -38.31
N PRO A 266 26.66 3.66 -38.52
CA PRO A 266 27.31 2.94 -37.42
C PRO A 266 28.17 3.90 -36.58
N ARG A 267 27.89 3.96 -35.29
CA ARG A 267 28.63 4.75 -34.30
C ARG A 267 29.36 3.81 -33.37
N LYS A 268 30.65 4.06 -33.12
CA LYS A 268 31.45 3.21 -32.25
C LYS A 268 31.06 3.45 -30.79
N VAL A 269 30.89 2.38 -30.03
CA VAL A 269 30.68 2.43 -28.58
C VAL A 269 32.02 2.69 -27.91
N THR A 270 32.05 3.70 -27.06
CA THR A 270 33.22 4.13 -26.28
C THR A 270 33.15 3.54 -24.87
N ALA A 271 31.95 3.50 -24.29
CA ALA A 271 31.68 2.86 -23.00
C ALA A 271 30.22 2.40 -22.92
N GLY A 272 29.95 1.36 -22.14
CA GLY A 272 28.58 0.96 -21.80
C GLY A 272 28.47 0.53 -20.35
N VAL A 273 27.34 0.87 -19.73
CA VAL A 273 27.04 0.68 -18.32
C VAL A 273 25.65 0.07 -18.20
N GLY A 274 25.55 -1.00 -17.42
CA GLY A 274 24.28 -1.58 -17.01
C GLY A 274 23.87 -1.03 -15.64
N ILE A 275 22.61 -0.65 -15.50
CA ILE A 275 22.03 -0.20 -14.25
C ILE A 275 21.12 -1.30 -13.73
N TYR A 276 21.35 -1.67 -12.48
CA TYR A 276 20.75 -2.82 -11.83
C TYR A 276 19.86 -2.38 -10.67
N MET A 277 18.73 -3.08 -10.48
CA MET A 277 17.94 -3.05 -9.25
C MET A 277 18.05 -4.43 -8.61
N GLY A 278 18.81 -4.53 -7.52
CA GLY A 278 19.24 -5.82 -6.97
C GLY A 278 20.10 -6.59 -7.98
N SER A 279 19.70 -7.80 -8.34
CA SER A 279 20.36 -8.64 -9.35
C SER A 279 19.78 -8.49 -10.76
N THR A 280 18.76 -7.65 -10.95
CA THR A 280 18.06 -7.52 -12.24
C THR A 280 18.58 -6.30 -13.01
N LEU A 281 19.05 -6.52 -14.23
CA LEU A 281 19.42 -5.45 -15.16
C LEU A 281 18.15 -4.73 -15.64
N VAL A 282 18.05 -3.42 -15.37
CA VAL A 282 16.85 -2.62 -15.68
C VAL A 282 17.07 -1.60 -16.80
N ARG A 283 18.31 -1.17 -17.02
CA ARG A 283 18.65 -0.18 -18.06
C ARG A 283 20.08 -0.36 -18.55
N ILE A 284 20.31 -0.10 -19.83
CA ILE A 284 21.64 -0.08 -20.44
C ILE A 284 21.87 1.32 -20.98
N GLU A 285 23.01 1.91 -20.63
CA GLU A 285 23.47 3.20 -21.12
C GLU A 285 24.77 2.98 -21.89
N ALA A 286 24.83 3.42 -23.14
CA ALA A 286 26.01 3.31 -23.99
C ALA A 286 26.40 4.70 -24.51
N THR A 287 27.65 5.08 -24.33
CA THR A 287 28.24 6.26 -24.95
C THR A 287 28.79 5.88 -26.30
N VAL A 288 28.39 6.61 -27.34
CA VAL A 288 28.82 6.39 -28.72
C VAL A 288 29.43 7.65 -29.31
N ASP A 289 30.34 7.47 -30.26
CA ASP A 289 30.93 8.56 -31.02
C ASP A 289 29.93 9.21 -32.01
N GLY A 290 30.22 10.47 -32.34
CA GLY A 290 29.46 11.39 -33.20
C GLY A 290 29.35 11.04 -34.67
#